data_AF-A0A7S0TC37-F1
#
_entry.id   AF-A0A7S0TC37-F1
#
_cell.length_a   1.000
_cell.length_b   1.000
_cell.length_c   1.000
_cell.angle_alpha   90.00
_cell.angle_beta   90.00
_cell.angle_gamma   90.00
#
_symmetry.space_group_name_H-M   'P 1'
#
loop_
_entity.id
_entity.type
_entity.pdbx_description
1 polymer ?
#
loop_
_entity_poly.entity_id
_entity_poly.type
_entity_poly.pdbx_seq_one_letter_code
_entity_poly.pdbx_strand_id
1 'polypeptide(L)'
;MMRVSIMFVQSVILMLALMEAGAFLAPTPQTIRSVKLHATEENEGMMEGLVAAGSSLQSQLASAFSNLEESDQYDAVLTGLCAKILDEPSLSGDDVIVMLDDPISLLEEMNARRVKAGSRSLMALVDAAAASKDSKTMAKVISLSAKNGSVSQYGLLQRDVTQLPTMTNSKVQCPDGVTRTRGERLANLPDIPTDERGSEISSALAVSGVLGFCWVAGILDLEPISTATNFIWVLIVAIGALDNFYDLLKFGTNTFAKDKVELPQELPLGLGSGALTGTVVQGFNRLINVDTERECECEAAAFFVAYTLGLPCFSFKPNALEAAVMVAESSQPDNDIDPLLTNNGMMKMLVWLMAPVAMESEKHPQLIQSDPREAGGFMERLEKSSLVNNEDLWWLDVGAEQEKEDMLKWAYAEADLLLRRQRTVVTEITERLASGAATVGDCVAAIENY
;
A
#
# COMPACT_ATOMS: atom_id res chain seq x y z
N MET A 1 45.45 -5.56 -21.64
CA MET A 1 44.80 -5.47 -20.31
C MET A 1 44.63 -4.04 -19.79
N MET A 2 45.70 -3.26 -19.56
CA MET A 2 45.59 -1.96 -18.85
C MET A 2 44.69 -0.89 -19.52
N ARG A 3 44.59 -0.86 -20.86
CA ARG A 3 43.73 0.10 -21.60
C ARG A 3 42.23 -0.23 -21.55
N VAL A 4 41.88 -1.51 -21.51
CA VAL A 4 40.47 -1.96 -21.42
C VAL A 4 39.92 -1.67 -20.02
N SER A 5 40.75 -1.85 -18.99
CA SER A 5 40.39 -1.51 -17.61
C SER A 5 40.14 -0.01 -17.40
N ILE A 6 40.88 0.87 -18.10
CA ILE A 6 40.69 2.32 -18.01
C ILE A 6 39.41 2.76 -18.71
N MET A 7 39.14 2.25 -19.92
CA MET A 7 37.88 2.56 -20.61
C MET A 7 36.67 2.06 -19.81
N PHE A 8 36.77 0.88 -19.20
CA PHE A 8 35.71 0.33 -18.33
C PHE A 8 35.44 1.23 -17.12
N VAL A 9 36.48 1.66 -16.40
CA VAL A 9 36.34 2.56 -15.26
C VAL A 9 35.75 3.91 -15.70
N GLN A 10 36.17 4.44 -16.85
CA GLN A 10 35.61 5.69 -17.39
C GLN A 10 34.15 5.55 -17.83
N SER A 11 33.74 4.43 -18.41
CA SER A 11 32.34 4.18 -18.79
C SER A 11 31.45 3.92 -17.58
N VAL A 12 31.94 3.26 -16.53
CA VAL A 12 31.21 3.09 -15.26
C VAL A 12 31.07 4.43 -14.55
N ILE A 13 32.13 5.26 -14.52
CA ILE A 13 32.06 6.62 -13.99
C ILE A 13 31.09 7.48 -14.80
N LEU A 14 31.09 7.36 -16.13
CA LEU A 14 30.15 8.11 -16.98
C LEU A 14 28.70 7.64 -16.79
N MET A 15 28.47 6.33 -16.64
CA MET A 15 27.13 5.81 -16.37
C MET A 15 26.65 6.24 -14.97
N LEU A 16 27.51 6.17 -13.95
CA LEU A 16 27.22 6.67 -12.61
C LEU A 16 26.95 8.19 -12.62
N ALA A 17 27.74 8.97 -13.36
CA ALA A 17 27.54 10.42 -13.50
C ALA A 17 26.25 10.75 -14.27
N LEU A 18 25.84 9.93 -15.24
CA LEU A 18 24.56 10.07 -15.94
C LEU A 18 23.38 9.67 -15.04
N MET A 19 23.54 8.66 -14.20
CA MET A 19 22.56 8.29 -13.18
C MET A 19 22.42 9.39 -12.10
N GLU A 20 23.54 10.01 -11.68
CA GLU A 20 23.51 11.16 -10.76
C GLU A 20 22.91 12.43 -11.39
N ALA A 21 23.19 12.69 -12.67
CA ALA A 21 22.63 13.85 -13.39
C ALA A 21 21.12 13.75 -13.63
N GLY A 22 20.57 12.53 -13.73
CA GLY A 22 19.12 12.27 -13.74
C GLY A 22 18.49 12.24 -12.35
N ALA A 23 19.28 12.08 -11.29
CA ALA A 23 18.84 11.91 -9.90
C ALA A 23 18.97 13.17 -9.04
N PHE A 24 19.05 14.37 -9.64
CA PHE A 24 18.98 15.64 -8.93
C PHE A 24 17.57 15.87 -8.34
N LEU A 25 17.18 15.07 -7.34
CA LEU A 25 16.13 15.32 -6.34
C LEU A 25 15.94 14.16 -5.31
N ALA A 26 16.88 13.20 -5.16
CA ALA A 26 16.75 12.16 -4.14
C ALA A 26 17.84 12.25 -3.04
N PRO A 27 17.48 12.23 -1.74
CA PRO A 27 18.45 12.18 -0.66
C PRO A 27 19.15 10.81 -0.61
N THR A 28 20.40 10.84 -0.15
CA THR A 28 21.29 9.68 -0.01
C THR A 28 20.66 8.53 0.82
N PRO A 29 20.80 7.27 0.38
CA PRO A 29 20.24 6.13 1.10
C PRO A 29 20.94 5.93 2.45
N GLN A 30 20.15 5.95 3.52
CA GLN A 30 20.60 5.46 4.81
C GLN A 30 20.61 3.93 4.80
N THR A 31 21.67 3.37 5.37
CA THR A 31 21.93 1.94 5.48
C THR A 31 20.75 1.21 6.11
N ILE A 32 20.09 0.36 5.31
CA ILE A 32 18.94 -0.46 5.71
C ILE A 32 19.38 -1.55 6.68
N ARG A 33 18.73 -1.58 7.85
CA ARG A 33 18.70 -2.72 8.76
C ARG A 33 17.36 -3.40 8.55
N SER A 34 17.34 -4.57 7.91
CA SER A 34 16.13 -5.38 7.80
C SER A 34 15.71 -5.83 9.20
N VAL A 35 14.65 -5.24 9.75
CA VAL A 35 14.04 -5.70 10.99
C VAL A 35 13.07 -6.81 10.63
N LYS A 36 13.58 -8.05 10.61
CA LYS A 36 12.75 -9.18 11.05
C LYS A 36 12.38 -8.90 12.49
N LEU A 37 11.11 -9.02 12.85
CA LEU A 37 10.64 -9.17 14.23
C LEU A 37 11.41 -10.35 14.85
N HIS A 38 12.55 -10.03 15.45
CA HIS A 38 13.34 -10.95 16.25
C HIS A 38 12.91 -10.68 17.68
N ALA A 39 12.00 -11.53 18.17
CA ALA A 39 11.77 -11.67 19.60
C ALA A 39 13.12 -12.02 20.25
N THR A 40 13.56 -11.18 21.17
CA THR A 40 14.76 -11.42 21.97
C THR A 40 14.42 -12.48 23.01
N GLU A 41 14.61 -13.75 22.67
CA GLU A 41 14.65 -14.85 23.63
C GLU A 41 15.98 -14.78 24.41
N GLU A 42 16.04 -14.04 25.50
CA GLU A 42 17.03 -14.27 26.56
C GLU A 42 16.41 -13.94 27.92
N ASN A 43 16.02 -14.96 28.69
CA ASN A 43 16.65 -15.32 29.97
C ASN A 43 15.74 -16.27 30.81
N GLU A 44 15.50 -17.49 30.32
CA GLU A 44 14.98 -18.58 31.17
C GLU A 44 16.13 -19.12 32.02
N GLY A 45 16.30 -18.58 33.23
CA GLY A 45 17.42 -18.96 34.06
C GLY A 45 17.38 -18.51 35.52
N MET A 46 16.21 -18.33 36.13
CA MET A 46 16.08 -18.19 37.60
C MET A 46 14.61 -18.21 38.07
N MET A 47 13.94 -19.37 38.03
CA MET A 47 12.58 -19.49 38.58
C MET A 47 12.36 -20.80 39.35
N GLU A 48 13.27 -21.12 40.29
CA GLU A 48 13.07 -22.24 41.24
C GLU A 48 12.95 -21.80 42.72
N GLY A 49 12.68 -20.52 42.98
CA GLY A 49 12.65 -19.96 44.35
C GLY A 49 11.37 -19.23 44.80
N LEU A 50 10.34 -19.08 43.96
CA LEU A 50 9.28 -18.08 44.18
C LEU A 50 7.88 -18.62 44.55
N VAL A 51 7.76 -19.89 44.96
CA VAL A 51 6.44 -20.52 45.18
C VAL A 51 5.81 -20.15 46.54
N ALA A 52 6.55 -19.51 47.46
CA ALA A 52 6.04 -19.15 48.80
C ALA A 52 5.51 -17.71 48.93
N ALA A 53 5.61 -16.85 47.90
CA ALA A 53 5.19 -15.44 47.94
C ALA A 53 3.87 -15.14 47.19
N GLY A 54 3.28 -16.15 46.52
CA GLY A 54 2.14 -15.94 45.62
C GLY A 54 0.84 -15.51 46.29
N SER A 55 0.56 -15.98 47.51
CA SER A 55 -0.72 -15.70 48.18
C SER A 55 -0.83 -14.26 48.71
N SER A 56 0.27 -13.67 49.18
CA SER A 56 0.28 -12.27 49.64
C SER A 56 0.25 -11.28 48.47
N LEU A 57 0.88 -11.63 47.34
CA LEU A 57 0.93 -10.77 46.16
C LEU A 57 -0.43 -10.75 45.45
N GLN A 58 -1.12 -11.90 45.37
CA GLN A 58 -2.50 -11.97 44.89
C GLN A 58 -3.48 -11.17 45.77
N SER A 59 -3.35 -11.23 47.11
CA SER A 59 -4.24 -10.44 47.98
C SER A 59 -3.99 -8.94 47.87
N GLN A 60 -2.72 -8.52 47.70
CA GLN A 60 -2.36 -7.12 47.49
C GLN A 60 -2.86 -6.60 46.13
N LEU A 61 -2.72 -7.38 45.06
CA LEU A 61 -3.24 -7.04 43.73
C LEU A 61 -4.77 -6.96 43.73
N ALA A 62 -5.46 -7.92 44.35
CA ALA A 62 -6.92 -7.90 44.47
C ALA A 62 -7.41 -6.67 45.25
N SER A 63 -6.72 -6.30 46.33
CA SER A 63 -7.04 -5.09 47.10
C SER A 63 -6.74 -3.80 46.34
N ALA A 64 -5.66 -3.76 45.57
CA ALA A 64 -5.33 -2.60 44.74
C ALA A 64 -6.35 -2.43 43.60
N PHE A 65 -6.74 -3.54 42.96
CA PHE A 65 -7.72 -3.57 41.90
C PHE A 65 -9.12 -3.16 42.40
N SER A 66 -9.54 -3.63 43.57
CA SER A 66 -10.84 -3.23 44.17
C SER A 66 -10.93 -1.76 44.54
N ASN A 67 -9.78 -1.06 44.65
CA ASN A 67 -9.73 0.36 44.94
C ASN A 67 -9.80 1.24 43.69
N LEU A 68 -9.71 0.66 42.48
CA LEU A 68 -9.85 1.39 41.22
C LEU A 68 -11.31 1.75 40.96
N GLU A 69 -11.54 2.80 40.17
CA GLU A 69 -12.88 3.10 39.66
C GLU A 69 -13.38 1.97 38.74
N GLU A 70 -14.70 1.80 38.62
CA GLU A 70 -15.28 0.70 37.84
C GLU A 70 -14.77 0.71 36.39
N SER A 71 -14.63 1.88 35.75
CA SER A 71 -14.05 2.01 34.41
C SER A 71 -12.61 1.50 34.33
N ASP A 72 -11.77 1.89 35.29
CA ASP A 72 -10.36 1.51 35.33
C ASP A 72 -10.19 0.01 35.58
N GLN A 73 -11.10 -0.59 36.35
CA GLN A 73 -11.15 -2.04 36.55
C GLN A 73 -11.42 -2.76 35.22
N TYR A 74 -12.45 -2.35 34.47
CA TYR A 74 -12.76 -2.94 33.16
C TYR A 74 -11.59 -2.76 32.18
N ASP A 75 -11.00 -1.58 32.13
CA ASP A 75 -9.88 -1.28 31.24
C ASP A 75 -8.64 -2.11 31.54
N ALA A 76 -8.29 -2.26 32.82
CA ALA A 76 -7.17 -3.07 33.22
C ALA A 76 -7.38 -4.56 32.87
N VAL A 77 -8.60 -5.09 33.04
CA VAL A 77 -8.92 -6.48 32.68
C VAL A 77 -8.90 -6.65 31.17
N LEU A 78 -9.55 -5.76 30.41
CA LEU A 78 -9.60 -5.85 28.96
C LEU A 78 -8.20 -5.78 28.35
N THR A 79 -7.38 -4.83 28.81
CA THR A 79 -5.98 -4.70 28.38
C THR A 79 -5.18 -5.96 28.73
N GLY A 80 -5.37 -6.52 29.94
CA GLY A 80 -4.69 -7.74 30.37
C GLY A 80 -5.04 -8.98 29.56
N LEU A 81 -6.32 -9.15 29.20
CA LEU A 81 -6.77 -10.24 28.33
C LEU A 81 -6.17 -10.12 26.93
N CYS A 82 -6.16 -8.92 26.35
CA CYS A 82 -5.59 -8.69 25.03
C CYS A 82 -4.06 -8.87 25.02
N ALA A 83 -3.36 -8.39 26.07
CA ALA A 83 -1.93 -8.59 26.22
C ALA A 83 -1.57 -10.08 26.27
N LYS A 84 -2.35 -10.89 26.98
CA LYS A 84 -2.14 -12.35 27.02
C LYS A 84 -2.22 -13.00 25.63
N ILE A 85 -3.16 -12.56 24.79
CA ILE A 85 -3.29 -13.05 23.41
C ILE A 85 -2.05 -12.67 22.58
N LEU A 86 -1.59 -11.42 22.73
CA LEU A 86 -0.44 -10.89 21.99
C LEU A 86 0.91 -11.48 22.44
N ASP A 87 1.02 -11.88 23.71
CA ASP A 87 2.23 -12.47 24.30
C ASP A 87 2.42 -13.96 23.93
N GLU A 88 1.42 -14.60 23.29
CA GLU A 88 1.47 -16.01 22.86
C GLU A 88 1.73 -16.14 21.34
N PRO A 89 2.99 -16.04 20.86
CA PRO A 89 3.31 -15.98 19.42
C PRO A 89 3.07 -17.30 18.66
N SER A 90 2.79 -18.40 19.36
CA SER A 90 2.55 -19.72 18.78
C SER A 90 1.10 -19.99 18.39
N LEU A 91 0.18 -19.07 18.69
CA LEU A 91 -1.23 -19.27 18.40
C LEU A 91 -1.51 -19.23 16.90
N SER A 92 -2.33 -20.16 16.43
CA SER A 92 -2.89 -20.06 15.09
C SER A 92 -3.97 -18.97 15.06
N GLY A 93 -4.31 -18.46 13.86
CA GLY A 93 -5.38 -17.46 13.72
C GLY A 93 -6.70 -17.92 14.34
N ASP A 94 -7.05 -19.20 14.18
CA ASP A 94 -8.25 -19.81 14.76
C ASP A 94 -8.20 -19.82 16.30
N ASP A 95 -7.04 -20.08 16.91
CA ASP A 95 -6.88 -20.05 18.36
C ASP A 95 -7.04 -18.61 18.90
N VAL A 96 -6.51 -17.62 18.18
CA VAL A 96 -6.68 -16.20 18.52
C VAL A 96 -8.16 -15.81 18.49
N ILE A 97 -8.92 -16.26 17.48
CA ILE A 97 -10.37 -16.00 17.39
C ILE A 97 -11.09 -16.54 18.63
N VAL A 98 -10.78 -17.78 19.05
CA VAL A 98 -11.38 -18.39 20.24
C VAL A 98 -11.01 -17.61 21.51
N MET A 99 -9.75 -17.18 21.64
CA MET A 99 -9.31 -16.40 22.80
C MET A 99 -9.89 -14.98 22.85
N LEU A 100 -10.28 -14.42 21.70
CA LEU A 100 -10.94 -13.12 21.62
C LEU A 100 -12.39 -13.12 22.14
N ASP A 101 -13.03 -14.29 22.30
CA ASP A 101 -14.38 -14.38 22.86
C ASP A 101 -14.48 -13.77 24.26
N ASP A 102 -13.44 -13.92 25.09
CA ASP A 102 -13.40 -13.35 26.44
C ASP A 102 -13.33 -11.80 26.42
N PRO A 103 -12.36 -11.14 25.72
CA PRO A 103 -12.37 -9.69 25.52
C PRO A 103 -13.66 -9.15 24.89
N ILE A 104 -14.23 -9.85 23.91
CA ILE A 104 -15.47 -9.44 23.24
C ILE A 104 -16.64 -9.48 24.21
N SER A 105 -16.78 -10.55 24.99
CA SER A 105 -17.82 -10.68 26.01
C SER A 105 -17.71 -9.60 27.08
N LEU A 106 -16.47 -9.25 27.47
CA LEU A 106 -16.22 -8.16 28.41
C LEU A 106 -16.64 -6.80 27.83
N LEU A 107 -16.34 -6.53 26.55
CA LEU A 107 -16.76 -5.31 25.88
C LEU A 107 -18.29 -5.22 25.73
N GLU A 108 -18.97 -6.35 25.51
CA GLU A 108 -20.43 -6.43 25.53
C GLU A 108 -21.01 -6.12 26.92
N GLU A 109 -20.38 -6.61 28.00
CA GLU A 109 -20.76 -6.24 29.36
C GLU A 109 -20.54 -4.74 29.61
N MET A 110 -19.40 -4.19 29.19
CA MET A 110 -19.11 -2.75 29.28
C MET A 110 -20.19 -1.93 28.56
N ASN A 111 -20.62 -2.37 27.37
CA ASN A 111 -21.74 -1.76 26.64
C ASN A 111 -23.05 -1.80 27.44
N ALA A 112 -23.39 -2.96 28.04
CA ALA A 112 -24.59 -3.11 28.85
C ALA A 112 -24.59 -2.19 30.09
N ARG A 113 -23.42 -1.99 30.70
CA ARG A 113 -23.22 -1.12 31.85
C ARG A 113 -22.95 0.34 31.50
N ARG A 114 -22.82 0.67 30.21
CA ARG A 114 -22.45 2.00 29.69
C ARG A 114 -21.09 2.49 30.23
N VAL A 115 -20.16 1.57 30.43
CA VAL A 115 -18.77 1.87 30.76
C VAL A 115 -18.01 1.97 29.45
N LYS A 116 -17.39 3.14 29.21
CA LYS A 116 -16.59 3.37 28.01
C LYS A 116 -15.19 2.76 28.20
N ALA A 117 -14.70 2.03 27.21
CA ALA A 117 -13.34 1.52 27.18
C ALA A 117 -12.34 2.65 26.92
N GLY A 118 -11.28 2.70 27.71
CA GLY A 118 -10.16 3.61 27.54
C GLY A 118 -9.39 3.35 26.23
N SER A 119 -8.65 4.36 25.78
CA SER A 119 -7.88 4.31 24.53
C SER A 119 -6.89 3.15 24.51
N ARG A 120 -6.19 2.90 25.62
CA ARG A 120 -5.23 1.79 25.74
C ARG A 120 -5.86 0.42 25.58
N SER A 121 -7.02 0.19 26.23
CA SER A 121 -7.76 -1.07 26.13
C SER A 121 -8.26 -1.29 24.70
N LEU A 122 -8.74 -0.22 24.05
CA LEU A 122 -9.16 -0.27 22.66
C LEU A 122 -8.00 -0.62 21.72
N MET A 123 -6.86 0.03 21.87
CA MET A 123 -5.67 -0.25 21.05
C MET A 123 -5.25 -1.72 21.18
N ALA A 124 -5.14 -2.22 22.41
CA ALA A 124 -4.80 -3.62 22.68
C ALA A 124 -5.83 -4.60 22.09
N LEU A 125 -7.12 -4.26 22.16
CA LEU A 125 -8.18 -5.08 21.59
C LEU A 125 -8.13 -5.11 20.06
N VAL A 126 -7.87 -3.97 19.42
CA VAL A 126 -7.69 -3.90 17.96
C VAL A 126 -6.44 -4.68 17.53
N ASP A 127 -5.35 -4.59 18.28
CA ASP A 127 -4.13 -5.34 17.98
C ASP A 127 -4.34 -6.85 18.10
N ALA A 128 -5.02 -7.29 19.17
CA ALA A 128 -5.37 -8.69 19.34
C ALA A 128 -6.31 -9.17 18.21
N ALA A 129 -7.28 -8.34 17.80
CA ALA A 129 -8.14 -8.64 16.66
C ALA A 129 -7.36 -8.72 15.34
N ALA A 130 -6.38 -7.84 15.11
CA ALA A 130 -5.54 -7.87 13.91
C ALA A 130 -4.66 -9.14 13.86
N ALA A 131 -4.22 -9.64 15.03
CA ALA A 131 -3.47 -10.88 15.13
C ALA A 131 -4.25 -12.12 14.65
N SER A 132 -5.59 -12.10 14.73
CA SER A 132 -6.45 -13.18 14.21
C SER A 132 -6.38 -13.34 12.70
N LYS A 133 -6.04 -12.26 11.98
CA LYS A 133 -6.11 -12.16 10.52
C LYS A 133 -7.49 -12.49 9.93
N ASP A 134 -8.55 -12.33 10.73
CA ASP A 134 -9.92 -12.57 10.32
C ASP A 134 -10.71 -11.26 10.19
N SER A 135 -11.26 -11.03 8.99
CA SER A 135 -12.03 -9.82 8.66
C SER A 135 -13.29 -9.73 9.53
N LYS A 136 -13.92 -10.86 9.84
CA LYS A 136 -15.17 -10.89 10.61
C LYS A 136 -14.94 -10.51 12.06
N THR A 137 -13.91 -11.06 12.67
CA THR A 137 -13.51 -10.76 14.04
C THR A 137 -13.14 -9.28 14.18
N MET A 138 -12.37 -8.73 13.23
CA MET A 138 -12.06 -7.28 13.22
C MET A 138 -13.33 -6.44 13.10
N ALA A 139 -14.23 -6.76 12.17
CA ALA A 139 -15.50 -6.05 12.00
C ALA A 139 -16.33 -6.06 13.29
N LYS A 140 -16.43 -7.22 13.93
CA LYS A 140 -17.15 -7.41 15.19
C LYS A 140 -16.55 -6.55 16.30
N VAL A 141 -15.24 -6.60 16.49
CA VAL A 141 -14.52 -5.80 17.49
C VAL A 141 -14.74 -4.30 17.28
N ILE A 142 -14.50 -3.78 16.07
CA ILE A 142 -14.65 -2.35 15.81
C ILE A 142 -16.11 -1.90 15.96
N SER A 143 -17.07 -2.70 15.49
CA SER A 143 -18.50 -2.37 15.62
C SER A 143 -18.96 -2.33 17.09
N LEU A 144 -18.46 -3.24 17.94
CA LEU A 144 -18.72 -3.22 19.38
C LEU A 144 -18.05 -2.02 20.05
N SER A 145 -16.84 -1.66 19.65
CA SER A 145 -16.14 -0.46 20.13
C SER A 145 -16.84 0.83 19.71
N ALA A 146 -17.45 0.86 18.52
CA ALA A 146 -18.28 1.98 18.08
C ALA A 146 -19.57 2.08 18.90
N LYS A 147 -20.24 0.96 19.20
CA LYS A 147 -21.40 0.92 20.13
C LYS A 147 -21.03 1.37 21.54
N ASN A 148 -19.79 1.09 21.97
CA ASN A 148 -19.25 1.54 23.25
C ASN A 148 -18.96 3.04 23.31
N GLY A 149 -18.89 3.71 22.15
CA GLY A 149 -18.49 5.11 22.03
C GLY A 149 -16.98 5.32 22.17
N SER A 150 -16.18 4.25 22.12
CA SER A 150 -14.71 4.28 22.07
C SER A 150 -14.17 4.40 20.66
N VAL A 151 -15.02 4.26 19.64
CA VAL A 151 -14.68 4.52 18.24
C VAL A 151 -15.73 5.46 17.66
N SER A 152 -15.27 6.50 16.96
CA SER A 152 -16.13 7.57 16.43
C SER A 152 -15.88 7.85 14.95
N GLN A 153 -14.68 7.56 14.45
CA GLN A 153 -14.28 7.86 13.07
C GLN A 153 -14.48 6.68 12.11
N TYR A 154 -14.68 5.47 12.64
CA TYR A 154 -14.93 4.28 11.80
C TYR A 154 -16.20 4.45 10.96
N GLY A 155 -16.05 4.31 9.64
CA GLY A 155 -17.15 4.49 8.69
C GLY A 155 -17.68 5.93 8.56
N LEU A 156 -17.10 6.91 9.24
CA LEU A 156 -17.63 8.28 9.26
C LEU A 156 -17.62 8.93 7.87
N LEU A 157 -16.60 8.64 7.06
CA LEU A 157 -16.42 9.24 5.74
C LEU A 157 -17.16 8.48 4.62
N GLN A 158 -17.88 7.40 4.95
CA GLN A 158 -18.72 6.69 3.97
C GLN A 158 -19.72 7.64 3.26
N ARG A 159 -20.25 8.63 3.98
CA ARG A 159 -21.19 9.62 3.43
C ARG A 159 -20.53 10.65 2.52
N ASP A 160 -19.20 10.80 2.62
CA ASP A 160 -18.44 11.79 1.88
C ASP A 160 -17.98 11.26 0.51
N VAL A 161 -18.07 9.94 0.30
CA VAL A 161 -17.84 9.31 -1.01
C VAL A 161 -19.01 9.63 -1.92
N THR A 162 -18.71 10.35 -3.00
CA THR A 162 -19.75 10.83 -3.91
C THR A 162 -20.09 9.74 -4.91
N GLN A 163 -21.12 8.94 -4.61
CA GLN A 163 -21.56 7.79 -5.42
C GLN A 163 -21.62 8.12 -6.92
N LEU A 164 -21.15 7.18 -7.73
CA LEU A 164 -21.25 7.25 -9.18
C LEU A 164 -22.62 6.68 -9.61
N PRO A 165 -23.55 7.49 -10.13
CA PRO A 165 -24.82 6.94 -10.55
C PRO A 165 -24.63 6.09 -11.81
N THR A 166 -25.45 5.05 -11.94
CA THR A 166 -25.37 4.08 -13.04
C THR A 166 -25.80 4.66 -14.40
N MET A 167 -26.61 5.72 -14.41
CA MET A 167 -27.06 6.36 -15.66
C MET A 167 -26.11 7.48 -16.11
N THR A 168 -25.64 7.43 -17.36
CA THR A 168 -24.71 8.43 -17.94
C THR A 168 -25.23 9.88 -17.91
N ASN A 169 -26.54 10.07 -18.06
CA ASN A 169 -27.18 11.39 -18.08
C ASN A 169 -27.64 11.87 -16.70
N SER A 170 -27.37 11.10 -15.65
CA SER A 170 -27.67 11.51 -14.29
C SER A 170 -26.83 12.73 -13.91
N LYS A 171 -27.45 13.64 -13.15
CA LYS A 171 -26.80 14.83 -12.63
C LYS A 171 -26.30 14.55 -11.22
N VAL A 172 -25.02 14.81 -10.98
CA VAL A 172 -24.36 14.63 -9.68
C VAL A 172 -23.81 15.95 -9.22
N GLN A 173 -24.01 16.25 -7.93
CA GLN A 173 -23.32 17.36 -7.30
C GLN A 173 -21.87 16.98 -7.06
N CYS A 174 -20.95 17.66 -7.73
CA CYS A 174 -19.52 17.45 -7.57
C CYS A 174 -19.04 18.09 -6.25
N PRO A 175 -17.85 17.69 -5.74
CA PRO A 175 -17.26 18.26 -4.53
C PRO A 175 -17.03 19.79 -4.58
N ASP A 176 -16.94 20.36 -5.79
CA ASP A 176 -16.85 21.81 -6.04
C ASP A 176 -18.20 22.55 -5.92
N GLY A 177 -19.28 21.82 -5.61
CA GLY A 177 -20.64 22.34 -5.52
C GLY A 177 -21.37 22.46 -6.86
N VAL A 178 -20.69 22.19 -7.99
CA VAL A 178 -21.28 22.28 -9.33
C VAL A 178 -22.02 20.99 -9.67
N THR A 179 -23.22 21.10 -10.24
CA THR A 179 -23.94 19.94 -10.77
C THR A 179 -23.45 19.62 -12.18
N ARG A 180 -22.86 18.44 -12.38
CA ARG A 180 -22.39 17.96 -13.69
C ARG A 180 -23.07 16.65 -14.05
N THR A 181 -23.11 16.32 -15.32
CA THR A 181 -23.47 14.96 -15.75
C THR A 181 -22.37 13.97 -15.36
N ARG A 182 -22.70 12.67 -15.26
CA ARG A 182 -21.71 11.61 -15.00
C ARG A 182 -20.54 11.69 -15.98
N GLY A 183 -20.82 11.79 -17.28
CA GLY A 183 -19.80 11.86 -18.33
C GLY A 183 -18.90 13.09 -18.21
N GLU A 184 -19.47 14.28 -17.95
CA GLU A 184 -18.69 15.51 -17.73
C GLU A 184 -17.82 15.43 -16.48
N ARG A 185 -18.30 14.79 -15.41
CA ARG A 185 -17.49 14.58 -14.20
C ARG A 185 -16.29 13.71 -14.53
N LEU A 186 -16.51 12.53 -15.11
CA LEU A 186 -15.46 11.55 -15.46
C LEU A 186 -14.42 12.12 -16.44
N ALA A 187 -14.86 12.88 -17.44
CA ALA A 187 -13.96 13.53 -18.40
C ALA A 187 -13.02 14.56 -17.75
N ASN A 188 -13.42 15.16 -16.62
CA ASN A 188 -12.61 16.14 -15.88
C ASN A 188 -11.77 15.51 -14.76
N LEU A 189 -11.92 14.21 -14.48
CA LEU A 189 -11.10 13.53 -13.48
C LEU A 189 -9.68 13.29 -13.99
N PRO A 190 -8.68 13.27 -13.10
CA PRO A 190 -7.32 12.88 -13.47
C PRO A 190 -7.29 11.44 -13.97
N ASP A 191 -6.46 11.17 -14.97
CA ASP A 191 -6.22 9.80 -15.42
C ASP A 191 -5.45 9.00 -14.36
N ILE A 192 -5.70 7.68 -14.33
CA ILE A 192 -4.96 6.77 -13.47
C ILE A 192 -3.52 6.72 -13.99
N PRO A 193 -2.50 6.83 -13.12
CA PRO A 193 -1.12 6.69 -13.55
C PRO A 193 -0.90 5.32 -14.20
N THR A 194 -0.26 5.29 -15.36
CA THR A 194 0.05 4.05 -16.06
C THR A 194 1.18 3.32 -15.34
N ASP A 195 1.01 2.03 -15.06
CA ASP A 195 2.05 1.18 -14.47
C ASP A 195 2.49 0.08 -15.44
N GLU A 196 3.70 0.25 -15.97
CA GLU A 196 4.34 -0.67 -16.91
C GLU A 196 5.42 -1.53 -16.23
N ARG A 197 5.32 -1.80 -14.92
CA ARG A 197 6.35 -2.54 -14.17
C ARG A 197 6.83 -3.85 -14.81
N GLY A 198 5.95 -4.55 -15.53
CA GLY A 198 6.31 -5.80 -16.23
C GLY A 198 7.31 -5.56 -17.37
N SER A 199 7.07 -4.57 -18.22
CA SER A 199 7.98 -4.19 -19.31
C SER A 199 9.24 -3.52 -18.74
N GLU A 200 9.10 -2.69 -17.71
CA GLU A 200 10.21 -2.03 -17.00
C GLU A 200 11.19 -3.04 -16.37
N ILE A 201 10.69 -3.96 -15.53
CA ILE A 201 11.53 -4.94 -14.83
C ILE A 201 12.14 -5.93 -15.83
N SER A 202 11.38 -6.41 -16.82
CA SER A 202 11.92 -7.32 -17.83
C SER A 202 13.02 -6.67 -18.66
N SER A 203 12.87 -5.39 -19.01
CA SER A 203 13.89 -4.62 -19.71
C SER A 203 15.14 -4.42 -18.85
N ALA A 204 14.98 -4.06 -17.58
CA ALA A 204 16.09 -3.89 -16.64
C ALA A 204 16.85 -5.20 -16.39
N LEU A 205 16.14 -6.33 -16.26
CA LEU A 205 16.76 -7.65 -16.12
C LEU A 205 17.48 -8.09 -17.40
N ALA A 206 16.89 -7.82 -18.58
CA ALA A 206 17.54 -8.13 -19.86
C ALA A 206 18.86 -7.35 -20.00
N VAL A 207 18.85 -6.05 -19.70
CA VAL A 207 20.06 -5.23 -19.71
C VAL A 207 21.07 -5.75 -18.67
N SER A 208 20.64 -6.00 -17.43
CA SER A 208 21.49 -6.55 -16.36
C SER A 208 22.14 -7.87 -16.75
N GLY A 209 21.38 -8.77 -17.39
CA GLY A 209 21.87 -10.07 -17.84
C GLY A 209 22.94 -9.93 -18.92
N VAL A 210 22.73 -9.04 -19.89
CA VAL A 210 23.73 -8.75 -20.93
C VAL A 210 25.00 -8.16 -20.31
N LEU A 211 24.86 -7.15 -19.43
CA LEU A 211 26.00 -6.51 -18.77
C LEU A 211 26.76 -7.50 -17.87
N GLY A 212 26.05 -8.32 -17.10
CA GLY A 212 26.63 -9.35 -16.24
C GLY A 212 27.37 -10.42 -17.04
N PHE A 213 26.79 -10.90 -18.15
CA PHE A 213 27.46 -11.83 -19.05
C PHE A 213 28.73 -11.21 -19.65
N CYS A 214 28.64 -9.95 -20.11
CA CYS A 214 29.77 -9.23 -20.67
C CYS A 214 30.92 -9.08 -19.65
N TRP A 215 30.58 -8.78 -18.39
CA TRP A 215 31.55 -8.65 -17.32
C TRP A 215 32.24 -9.98 -16.99
N VAL A 216 31.48 -11.07 -16.87
CA VAL A 216 32.03 -12.42 -16.61
C VAL A 216 32.91 -12.89 -17.78
N ALA A 217 32.47 -12.69 -19.03
CA ALA A 217 33.25 -13.06 -20.21
C ALA A 217 34.57 -12.29 -20.29
N GLY A 218 34.58 -11.02 -19.87
CA GLY A 218 35.78 -10.21 -19.76
C GLY A 218 36.75 -10.67 -18.66
N ILE A 219 36.24 -11.11 -17.51
CA ILE A 219 37.06 -11.66 -16.40
C ILE A 219 37.68 -13.00 -16.78
N LEU A 220 36.93 -13.85 -17.47
CA LEU A 220 37.38 -15.20 -17.87
C LEU A 220 38.31 -15.20 -19.10
N ASP A 221 38.65 -14.02 -19.63
CA ASP A 221 39.51 -13.82 -20.81
C ASP A 221 39.11 -14.70 -21.99
N LEU A 222 37.80 -14.80 -22.25
CA LEU A 222 37.27 -15.54 -23.38
C LEU A 222 37.55 -14.73 -24.67
N GLU A 223 38.78 -14.84 -25.19
CA GLU A 223 39.32 -14.11 -26.36
C GLU A 223 38.34 -13.98 -27.56
N PRO A 224 37.61 -15.02 -28.01
CA PRO A 224 36.68 -14.87 -29.14
C PRO A 224 35.42 -14.06 -28.80
N ILE A 225 35.04 -13.98 -27.52
CA ILE A 225 33.83 -13.29 -27.05
C ILE A 225 34.16 -11.82 -26.75
N SER A 226 35.38 -11.50 -26.33
CA SER A 226 35.85 -10.14 -25.99
C SER A 226 35.49 -9.06 -27.03
N THR A 227 35.66 -9.33 -28.34
CA THR A 227 35.35 -8.33 -29.38
C THR A 227 33.85 -8.12 -29.56
N ALA A 228 33.05 -9.19 -29.53
CA ALA A 228 31.59 -9.12 -29.57
C ALA A 228 31.04 -8.41 -28.32
N THR A 229 31.64 -8.68 -27.17
CA THR A 229 31.28 -8.07 -25.87
C THR A 229 31.49 -6.55 -25.89
N ASN A 230 32.65 -6.10 -26.40
CA ASN A 230 32.94 -4.67 -26.56
C ASN A 230 31.99 -4.00 -27.55
N PHE A 231 31.63 -4.69 -28.64
CA PHE A 231 30.67 -4.16 -29.61
C PHE A 231 29.27 -4.02 -29.00
N ILE A 232 28.80 -5.03 -28.25
CA ILE A 232 27.51 -4.98 -27.53
C ILE A 232 27.50 -3.84 -26.51
N TRP A 233 28.59 -3.67 -25.75
CA TRP A 233 28.73 -2.55 -24.81
C TRP A 233 28.66 -1.19 -25.50
N VAL A 234 29.41 -0.99 -26.58
CA VAL A 234 29.36 0.24 -27.38
C VAL A 234 27.97 0.46 -27.94
N LEU A 235 27.28 -0.60 -28.38
CA LEU A 235 25.92 -0.52 -28.90
C LEU A 235 24.92 -0.07 -27.81
N ILE A 236 24.99 -0.64 -26.60
CA ILE A 236 24.12 -0.24 -25.47
C ILE A 236 24.37 1.23 -25.11
N VAL A 237 25.64 1.65 -25.00
CA VAL A 237 25.99 3.04 -24.68
C VAL A 237 25.57 3.98 -25.81
N ALA A 238 25.77 3.60 -27.07
CA ALA A 238 25.36 4.39 -28.22
C ALA A 238 23.83 4.54 -28.29
N ILE A 239 23.08 3.46 -28.05
CA ILE A 239 21.62 3.49 -27.96
C ILE A 239 21.18 4.42 -26.82
N GLY A 240 21.77 4.28 -25.63
CA GLY A 240 21.42 5.12 -24.48
C GLY A 240 21.74 6.59 -24.69
N ALA A 241 22.88 6.90 -25.31
CA ALA A 241 23.27 8.26 -25.66
C ALA A 241 22.36 8.84 -26.75
N LEU A 242 22.03 8.07 -27.78
CA LEU A 242 21.08 8.49 -28.81
C LEU A 242 19.69 8.74 -28.21
N ASP A 243 19.23 7.89 -27.30
CA ASP A 243 17.89 8.02 -26.73
C ASP A 243 17.72 9.23 -25.81
N ASN A 244 18.73 9.56 -24.98
CA ASN A 244 18.66 10.68 -24.04
C ASN A 244 19.10 12.03 -24.64
N PHE A 245 20.01 12.02 -25.62
CA PHE A 245 20.60 13.25 -26.16
C PHE A 245 20.09 13.59 -27.57
N TYR A 246 19.08 12.89 -28.10
CA TYR A 246 18.54 13.21 -29.43
C TYR A 246 18.07 14.65 -29.55
N ASP A 247 17.39 15.18 -28.53
CA ASP A 247 16.95 16.57 -28.51
C ASP A 247 18.11 17.56 -28.47
N LEU A 248 19.19 17.24 -27.74
CA LEU A 248 20.41 18.05 -27.73
C LEU A 248 21.14 17.99 -29.08
N LEU A 249 21.17 16.82 -29.73
CA LEU A 249 21.73 16.63 -31.05
C LEU A 249 20.92 17.43 -32.08
N LYS A 250 19.59 17.38 -32.02
CA LYS A 250 18.67 18.13 -32.87
C LYS A 250 18.81 19.64 -32.67
N PHE A 251 18.93 20.09 -31.42
CA PHE A 251 19.21 21.48 -31.10
C PHE A 251 20.58 21.92 -31.63
N GLY A 252 21.62 21.08 -31.45
CA GLY A 252 22.97 21.35 -31.94
C GLY A 252 23.03 21.44 -33.46
N THR A 253 22.39 20.51 -34.18
CA THR A 253 22.35 20.55 -35.64
C THR A 253 21.57 21.75 -36.16
N ASN A 254 20.43 22.10 -35.54
CA ASN A 254 19.65 23.27 -35.95
C ASN A 254 20.35 24.60 -35.65
N THR A 255 21.22 24.64 -34.63
CA THR A 255 21.93 25.86 -34.22
C THR A 255 23.23 26.07 -34.99
N PHE A 256 23.94 24.98 -35.35
CA PHE A 256 25.29 25.06 -35.91
C PHE A 256 25.40 24.61 -37.38
N ALA A 257 24.40 23.94 -37.95
CA ALA A 257 24.42 23.59 -39.37
C ALA A 257 23.95 24.77 -40.24
N LYS A 258 24.82 25.21 -41.17
CA LYS A 258 24.49 26.26 -42.16
C LYS A 258 23.43 25.84 -43.16
N ASP A 259 23.30 24.53 -43.40
CA ASP A 259 22.22 23.93 -44.17
C ASP A 259 21.28 23.24 -43.17
N LYS A 260 19.98 23.62 -43.19
CA LYS A 260 18.95 23.02 -42.34
C LYS A 260 18.78 21.54 -42.71
N VAL A 261 19.51 20.67 -42.04
CA VAL A 261 19.28 19.22 -42.12
C VAL A 261 18.03 18.94 -41.27
N GLU A 262 16.91 18.64 -41.93
CA GLU A 262 15.69 18.19 -41.25
C GLU A 262 15.92 16.77 -40.72
N LEU A 263 16.31 16.68 -39.46
CA LEU A 263 16.30 15.42 -38.73
C LEU A 263 14.85 14.94 -38.55
N PRO A 264 14.59 13.62 -38.65
CA PRO A 264 13.26 13.07 -38.45
C PRO A 264 12.72 13.43 -37.06
N GLN A 265 11.41 13.65 -36.98
CA GLN A 265 10.76 14.10 -35.75
C GLN A 265 10.84 13.05 -34.65
N GLU A 266 10.86 11.76 -35.03
CA GLU A 266 11.07 10.60 -34.18
C GLU A 266 11.97 9.59 -34.91
N LEU A 267 12.91 8.95 -34.21
CA LEU A 267 13.69 7.85 -34.77
C LEU A 267 12.88 6.54 -34.72
N PRO A 268 13.19 5.57 -35.61
CA PRO A 268 12.57 4.25 -35.53
C PRO A 268 12.82 3.62 -34.15
N LEU A 269 11.83 2.83 -33.68
CA LEU A 269 11.82 2.17 -32.36
C LEU A 269 11.62 3.11 -31.16
N GLY A 270 11.17 4.35 -31.37
CA GLY A 270 10.93 5.30 -30.27
C GLY A 270 12.20 5.90 -29.67
N LEU A 271 13.34 5.72 -30.35
CA LEU A 271 14.62 6.30 -29.94
C LEU A 271 14.57 7.83 -30.02
N GLY A 272 15.13 8.48 -29.00
CA GLY A 272 15.19 9.94 -28.90
C GLY A 272 14.03 10.57 -28.15
N SER A 273 13.06 9.76 -27.70
CA SER A 273 12.04 10.17 -26.74
C SER A 273 12.48 10.00 -25.29
N GLY A 274 13.57 9.27 -25.06
CA GLY A 274 13.98 8.84 -23.72
C GLY A 274 13.12 7.71 -23.15
N ALA A 275 12.11 7.20 -23.88
CA ALA A 275 11.20 6.18 -23.36
C ALA A 275 11.90 4.84 -23.10
N LEU A 276 12.75 4.38 -24.02
CA LEU A 276 13.46 3.09 -23.88
C LEU A 276 14.44 3.09 -22.69
N THR A 277 15.24 4.14 -22.59
CA THR A 277 16.16 4.31 -21.45
C THR A 277 15.42 4.62 -20.16
N GLY A 278 14.32 5.38 -20.24
CA GLY A 278 13.39 5.62 -19.14
C GLY A 278 12.84 4.32 -18.56
N THR A 279 12.30 3.43 -19.39
CA THR A 279 11.77 2.11 -18.98
C THR A 279 12.83 1.27 -18.27
N VAL A 280 14.07 1.26 -18.77
CA VAL A 280 15.18 0.53 -18.14
C VAL A 280 15.57 1.14 -16.79
N VAL A 281 15.72 2.47 -16.71
CA VAL A 281 16.07 3.17 -15.47
C VAL A 281 14.98 3.02 -14.42
N GLN A 282 13.71 3.14 -14.83
CA GLN A 282 12.54 2.90 -13.99
C GLN A 282 12.50 1.46 -13.47
N GLY A 283 12.81 0.47 -14.31
CA GLY A 283 12.93 -0.92 -13.90
C GLY A 283 14.07 -1.17 -12.91
N PHE A 284 15.22 -0.52 -13.10
CA PHE A 284 16.32 -0.56 -12.13
C PHE A 284 15.94 0.11 -10.80
N ASN A 285 15.27 1.25 -10.86
CA ASN A 285 14.78 1.95 -9.67
C ASN A 285 13.86 1.03 -8.87
N ARG A 286 12.92 0.33 -9.51
CA ARG A 286 12.07 -0.66 -8.83
C ARG A 286 12.82 -1.85 -8.25
N LEU A 287 13.86 -2.33 -8.93
CA LEU A 287 14.63 -3.50 -8.48
C LEU A 287 15.54 -3.19 -7.30
N ILE A 288 16.04 -1.96 -7.21
CA ILE A 288 17.09 -1.59 -6.26
C ILE A 288 16.53 -0.75 -5.10
N ASN A 289 15.54 0.09 -5.39
CA ASN A 289 15.04 1.07 -4.44
C ASN A 289 13.96 0.44 -3.55
N VAL A 290 14.37 0.08 -2.33
CA VAL A 290 13.45 -0.23 -1.24
C VAL A 290 13.32 1.05 -0.42
N ASP A 291 12.23 1.78 -0.66
CA ASP A 291 11.90 2.99 0.06
C ASP A 291 10.85 2.67 1.12
N THR A 292 11.30 2.58 2.37
CA THR A 292 10.45 2.26 3.53
C THR A 292 9.50 3.40 3.87
N GLU A 293 9.90 4.66 3.65
CA GLU A 293 9.03 5.82 3.90
C GLU A 293 7.84 5.77 2.95
N ARG A 294 8.13 5.55 1.67
CA ARG A 294 7.12 5.39 0.62
C ARG A 294 6.21 4.19 0.83
N GLU A 295 6.74 3.08 1.34
CA GLU A 295 5.94 1.93 1.76
C GLU A 295 4.97 2.33 2.89
N CYS A 296 5.48 2.98 3.94
CA CYS A 296 4.66 3.47 5.06
C CYS A 296 3.57 4.46 4.60
N GLU A 297 3.85 5.32 3.61
CA GLU A 297 2.87 6.24 3.03
C GLU A 297 1.70 5.48 2.37
N CYS A 298 2.03 4.48 1.55
CA CYS A 298 1.03 3.64 0.88
C CYS A 298 0.20 2.85 1.89
N GLU A 299 0.85 2.31 2.92
CA GLU A 299 0.22 1.55 3.98
C GLU A 299 -0.69 2.40 4.86
N ALA A 300 -0.24 3.59 5.24
CA ALA A 300 -1.04 4.57 5.97
C ALA A 300 -2.29 4.99 5.18
N ALA A 301 -2.14 5.22 3.87
CA ALA A 301 -3.24 5.58 2.99
C ALA A 301 -4.30 4.47 2.90
N ALA A 302 -3.87 3.22 2.67
CA ALA A 302 -4.76 2.07 2.64
C ALA A 302 -5.50 1.88 3.96
N PHE A 303 -4.77 1.94 5.07
CA PHE A 303 -5.34 1.75 6.41
C PHE A 303 -6.37 2.84 6.74
N PHE A 304 -6.00 4.11 6.53
CA PHE A 304 -6.86 5.25 6.78
C PHE A 304 -8.16 5.17 5.97
N VAL A 305 -8.07 4.88 4.67
CA VAL A 305 -9.24 4.80 3.79
C VAL A 305 -10.12 3.60 4.17
N ALA A 306 -9.55 2.43 4.45
CA ALA A 306 -10.35 1.28 4.91
C ALA A 306 -11.15 1.63 6.17
N TYR A 307 -10.46 2.14 7.20
CA TYR A 307 -11.07 2.44 8.49
C TYR A 307 -12.18 3.48 8.38
N THR A 308 -11.93 4.58 7.67
CA THR A 308 -12.89 5.67 7.52
C THR A 308 -14.07 5.36 6.60
N LEU A 309 -13.93 4.37 5.69
CA LEU A 309 -15.02 3.82 4.89
C LEU A 309 -15.80 2.70 5.59
N GLY A 310 -15.36 2.29 6.78
CA GLY A 310 -16.00 1.24 7.57
C GLY A 310 -15.77 -0.14 6.97
N LEU A 311 -14.64 -0.34 6.30
CA LEU A 311 -14.20 -1.64 5.82
C LEU A 311 -13.46 -2.37 6.94
N PRO A 312 -13.67 -3.69 7.10
CA PRO A 312 -13.05 -4.48 8.16
C PRO A 312 -11.58 -4.87 7.86
N CYS A 313 -10.82 -3.99 7.21
CA CYS A 313 -9.48 -4.29 6.73
C CYS A 313 -8.42 -3.78 7.72
N PHE A 314 -7.52 -4.69 8.11
CA PHE A 314 -6.26 -4.41 8.82
C PHE A 314 -5.03 -4.65 7.92
N SER A 315 -5.24 -4.97 6.65
CA SER A 315 -4.18 -5.16 5.67
C SER A 315 -3.63 -3.79 5.26
N PHE A 316 -2.37 -3.56 5.59
CA PHE A 316 -1.61 -2.40 5.15
C PHE A 316 -1.40 -2.37 3.62
N LYS A 317 -1.45 -3.54 2.97
CA LYS A 317 -1.30 -3.66 1.51
C LYS A 317 -2.53 -4.28 0.88
N PRO A 318 -3.46 -3.46 0.35
CA PRO A 318 -4.68 -3.95 -0.26
C PRO A 318 -4.34 -4.74 -1.53
N ASN A 319 -5.00 -5.87 -1.74
CA ASN A 319 -4.85 -6.66 -2.96
C ASN A 319 -6.20 -7.19 -3.47
N ALA A 320 -6.22 -7.51 -4.76
CA ALA A 320 -7.42 -7.93 -5.46
C ALA A 320 -8.06 -9.21 -4.90
N LEU A 321 -7.22 -10.14 -4.41
CA LEU A 321 -7.70 -11.43 -3.91
C LEU A 321 -8.38 -11.26 -2.55
N GLU A 322 -7.73 -10.59 -1.61
CA GLU A 322 -8.30 -10.27 -0.29
C GLU A 322 -9.57 -9.46 -0.44
N ALA A 323 -9.59 -8.48 -1.34
CA ALA A 323 -10.80 -7.72 -1.63
C ALA A 323 -11.97 -8.61 -2.11
N ALA A 324 -11.70 -9.54 -3.03
CA ALA A 324 -12.72 -10.46 -3.53
C ALA A 324 -13.19 -11.44 -2.44
N VAL A 325 -12.28 -11.93 -1.59
CA VAL A 325 -12.60 -12.79 -0.44
C VAL A 325 -13.48 -12.04 0.55
N MET A 326 -13.15 -10.80 0.90
CA MET A 326 -13.97 -9.99 1.81
C MET A 326 -15.38 -9.77 1.28
N VAL A 327 -15.54 -9.50 -0.02
CA VAL A 327 -16.86 -9.38 -0.64
C VAL A 327 -17.64 -10.70 -0.55
N ALA A 328 -17.01 -11.82 -0.89
CA ALA A 328 -17.63 -13.13 -0.82
C ALA A 328 -18.02 -13.52 0.62
N GLU A 329 -17.16 -13.24 1.59
CA GLU A 329 -17.43 -13.44 3.01
C GLU A 329 -18.60 -12.58 3.46
N SER A 330 -18.58 -11.27 3.19
CA SER A 330 -19.66 -10.34 3.60
C SER A 330 -21.05 -10.71 3.06
N SER A 331 -21.11 -11.53 2.01
CA SER A 331 -22.37 -11.98 1.39
C SER A 331 -22.99 -13.21 2.07
N GLN A 332 -22.30 -13.81 3.05
CA GLN A 332 -22.82 -14.96 3.79
C GLN A 332 -23.94 -14.52 4.75
N PRO A 333 -25.03 -15.29 4.88
CA PRO A 333 -26.22 -14.91 5.66
C PRO A 333 -25.97 -14.82 7.17
N ASP A 334 -24.90 -15.45 7.67
CA ASP A 334 -24.55 -15.48 9.09
C ASP A 334 -23.61 -14.33 9.51
N ASN A 335 -23.34 -13.37 8.62
CA ASN A 335 -22.45 -12.25 8.91
C ASN A 335 -23.21 -10.99 9.32
N ASP A 336 -22.83 -10.42 10.46
CA ASP A 336 -23.29 -9.12 10.96
C ASP A 336 -22.62 -7.92 10.27
N ILE A 337 -21.83 -8.15 9.22
CA ILE A 337 -21.11 -7.11 8.47
C ILE A 337 -22.03 -6.54 7.40
N ASP A 338 -21.94 -5.23 7.14
CA ASP A 338 -22.62 -4.61 5.99
C ASP A 338 -22.24 -5.36 4.69
N PRO A 339 -23.22 -5.76 3.87
CA PRO A 339 -22.95 -6.52 2.66
C PRO A 339 -22.13 -5.67 1.68
N LEU A 340 -20.91 -6.13 1.39
CA LEU A 340 -20.00 -5.45 0.47
C LEU A 340 -20.36 -5.72 -1.00
N LEU A 341 -21.14 -6.77 -1.27
CA LEU A 341 -21.77 -7.04 -2.57
C LEU A 341 -23.01 -6.14 -2.78
N THR A 342 -22.83 -4.85 -2.54
CA THR A 342 -23.81 -3.80 -2.83
C THR A 342 -23.13 -2.70 -3.61
N ASN A 343 -23.93 -1.79 -4.19
CA ASN A 343 -23.31 -0.73 -4.97
C ASN A 343 -22.35 0.15 -4.18
N ASN A 344 -22.75 0.44 -2.95
CA ASN A 344 -21.93 1.22 -2.05
C ASN A 344 -20.70 0.42 -1.59
N GLY A 345 -20.88 -0.86 -1.25
CA GLY A 345 -19.80 -1.74 -0.83
C GLY A 345 -18.69 -1.85 -1.87
N MET A 346 -19.03 -2.16 -3.12
CA MET A 346 -18.05 -2.30 -4.20
C MET A 346 -17.35 -0.99 -4.51
N MET A 347 -18.05 0.14 -4.46
CA MET A 347 -17.43 1.46 -4.59
C MET A 347 -16.41 1.74 -3.47
N LYS A 348 -16.71 1.39 -2.22
CA LYS A 348 -15.75 1.53 -1.11
C LYS A 348 -14.50 0.67 -1.34
N MET A 349 -14.67 -0.57 -1.80
CA MET A 349 -13.57 -1.48 -2.08
C MET A 349 -12.65 -0.94 -3.16
N LEU A 350 -13.20 -0.36 -4.22
CA LEU A 350 -12.42 0.27 -5.28
C LEU A 350 -11.66 1.50 -4.78
N VAL A 351 -12.30 2.37 -4.00
CA VAL A 351 -11.65 3.55 -3.41
C VAL A 351 -10.50 3.12 -2.49
N TRP A 352 -10.71 2.06 -1.70
CA TRP A 352 -9.68 1.49 -0.84
C TRP A 352 -8.49 0.90 -1.63
N LEU A 353 -8.75 0.10 -2.67
CA LEU A 353 -7.70 -0.46 -3.54
C LEU A 353 -6.89 0.62 -4.27
N MET A 354 -7.50 1.76 -4.59
CA MET A 354 -6.82 2.89 -5.25
C MET A 354 -6.14 3.86 -4.27
N ALA A 355 -6.35 3.73 -2.96
CA ALA A 355 -5.79 4.65 -1.97
C ALA A 355 -4.25 4.70 -1.95
N PRO A 356 -3.52 3.56 -2.00
CA PRO A 356 -2.06 3.58 -2.13
C PRO A 356 -1.59 4.30 -3.40
N VAL A 357 -2.30 4.10 -4.51
CA VAL A 357 -1.96 4.70 -5.82
C VAL A 357 -2.14 6.21 -5.77
N ALA A 358 -3.25 6.69 -5.21
CA ALA A 358 -3.51 8.10 -5.01
C ALA A 358 -2.42 8.76 -4.14
N MET A 359 -2.06 8.14 -3.01
CA MET A 359 -1.00 8.65 -2.14
C MET A 359 0.37 8.69 -2.83
N GLU A 360 0.76 7.60 -3.48
CA GLU A 360 2.06 7.47 -4.09
C GLU A 360 2.23 8.43 -5.27
N SER A 361 1.20 8.56 -6.12
CA SER A 361 1.21 9.46 -7.28
C SER A 361 1.21 10.95 -6.93
N GLU A 362 0.69 11.34 -5.75
CA GLU A 362 0.75 12.73 -5.30
C GLU A 362 2.19 13.14 -4.95
N LYS A 363 2.96 12.22 -4.36
CA LYS A 363 4.30 12.51 -3.82
C LYS A 363 5.45 12.08 -4.73
N HIS A 364 5.25 11.04 -5.53
CA HIS A 364 6.29 10.40 -6.31
C HIS A 364 5.95 10.40 -7.81
N PRO A 365 6.92 10.68 -8.70
CA PRO A 365 6.68 10.77 -10.14
C PRO A 365 6.47 9.42 -10.84
N GLN A 366 6.92 8.33 -10.22
CA GLN A 366 6.75 6.96 -10.68
C GLN A 366 5.97 6.21 -9.61
N LEU A 367 5.19 5.18 -9.93
CA LEU A 367 4.67 4.22 -8.95
C LEU A 367 5.71 3.11 -8.72
N ILE A 368 5.90 2.62 -7.50
CA ILE A 368 6.88 1.56 -7.18
C ILE A 368 6.23 0.57 -6.23
N GLN A 369 5.63 1.06 -5.15
CA GLN A 369 5.00 0.27 -4.10
C GLN A 369 3.55 -0.08 -4.45
N SER A 370 2.74 0.89 -4.87
CA SER A 370 1.33 0.66 -5.21
C SER A 370 1.18 0.07 -6.61
N ASP A 371 0.09 -0.67 -6.86
CA ASP A 371 -0.23 -1.23 -8.18
C ASP A 371 -1.67 -0.89 -8.57
N PRO A 372 -1.90 -0.03 -9.58
CA PRO A 372 -3.25 0.37 -10.01
C PRO A 372 -4.06 -0.78 -10.60
N ARG A 373 -3.42 -1.90 -10.96
CA ARG A 373 -4.08 -3.05 -11.57
C ARG A 373 -4.80 -3.92 -10.54
N GLU A 374 -4.52 -3.75 -9.25
CA GLU A 374 -5.21 -4.51 -8.19
C GLU A 374 -6.72 -4.22 -8.18
N ALA A 375 -7.12 -2.97 -8.40
CA ALA A 375 -8.53 -2.61 -8.48
C ALA A 375 -9.25 -3.24 -9.69
N GLY A 376 -8.61 -3.24 -10.87
CA GLY A 376 -9.14 -3.95 -12.05
C GLY A 376 -9.15 -5.47 -11.87
N GLY A 377 -8.08 -6.02 -11.28
CA GLY A 377 -7.96 -7.43 -10.96
C GLY A 377 -8.99 -7.91 -9.94
N PHE A 378 -9.46 -7.03 -9.06
CA PHE A 378 -10.57 -7.31 -8.14
C PHE A 378 -11.88 -7.48 -8.93
N MET A 379 -12.21 -6.54 -9.83
CA MET A 379 -13.40 -6.63 -10.68
C MET A 379 -13.38 -7.90 -11.52
N GLU A 380 -12.26 -8.22 -12.16
CA GLU A 380 -12.10 -9.46 -12.94
C GLU A 380 -12.30 -10.74 -12.12
N ARG A 381 -11.86 -10.74 -10.85
CA ARG A 381 -12.03 -11.89 -9.96
C ARG A 381 -13.49 -12.07 -9.57
N LEU A 382 -14.22 -10.98 -9.32
CA LEU A 382 -15.66 -11.05 -9.06
C LEU A 382 -16.42 -11.59 -10.27
N GLU A 383 -16.08 -11.15 -11.48
CA GLU A 383 -16.70 -11.64 -12.73
C GLU A 383 -16.47 -13.13 -12.98
N LYS A 384 -15.30 -13.64 -12.58
CA LYS A 384 -14.94 -15.07 -12.72
C LYS A 384 -15.42 -15.90 -11.53
N SER A 385 -15.94 -15.27 -10.47
CA SER A 385 -16.34 -15.96 -9.25
C SER A 385 -17.68 -16.64 -9.42
N SER A 386 -17.78 -17.91 -9.01
CA SER A 386 -19.07 -18.60 -8.93
C SER A 386 -19.88 -18.22 -7.70
N LEU A 387 -19.31 -17.40 -6.79
CA LEU A 387 -19.95 -16.99 -5.54
C LEU A 387 -20.81 -15.74 -5.69
N VAL A 388 -20.71 -15.04 -6.82
CA VAL A 388 -21.39 -13.78 -7.10
C VAL A 388 -22.25 -13.95 -8.34
N ASN A 389 -23.50 -13.47 -8.29
CA ASN A 389 -24.33 -13.47 -9.49
C ASN A 389 -23.92 -12.31 -10.38
N ASN A 390 -23.77 -12.56 -11.68
CA ASN A 390 -23.43 -11.53 -12.65
C ASN A 390 -24.49 -10.40 -12.71
N GLU A 391 -25.74 -10.67 -12.32
CA GLU A 391 -26.80 -9.67 -12.24
C GLU A 391 -26.55 -8.62 -11.14
N ASP A 392 -25.74 -8.94 -10.14
CA ASP A 392 -25.36 -8.02 -9.06
C ASP A 392 -24.20 -7.09 -9.49
N LEU A 393 -23.54 -7.39 -10.63
CA LEU A 393 -22.40 -6.67 -11.17
C LEU A 393 -22.83 -5.71 -12.29
N TRP A 394 -23.27 -4.50 -11.93
CA TRP A 394 -23.84 -3.55 -12.92
C TRP A 394 -22.88 -3.09 -14.02
N TRP A 395 -21.57 -3.30 -13.87
CA TRP A 395 -20.58 -2.89 -14.89
C TRP A 395 -20.42 -3.95 -15.99
N LEU A 396 -21.13 -5.07 -15.92
CA LEU A 396 -21.14 -6.09 -16.98
C LEU A 396 -22.08 -5.76 -18.15
N ASP A 397 -22.78 -4.63 -18.09
CA ASP A 397 -23.68 -4.17 -19.15
C ASP A 397 -22.92 -3.75 -20.43
N VAL A 398 -23.68 -3.39 -21.48
CA VAL A 398 -23.13 -2.98 -22.78
C VAL A 398 -22.15 -1.81 -22.61
N GLY A 399 -20.88 -2.02 -22.95
CA GLY A 399 -19.80 -1.05 -22.73
C GLY A 399 -18.93 -1.33 -21.50
N ALA A 400 -18.98 -2.57 -20.97
CA ALA A 400 -18.30 -3.01 -19.75
C ALA A 400 -16.86 -2.52 -19.57
N GLU A 401 -16.02 -2.57 -20.61
CA GLU A 401 -14.61 -2.15 -20.49
C GLU A 401 -14.45 -0.65 -20.24
N GLN A 402 -15.21 0.20 -20.95
CA GLN A 402 -15.19 1.65 -20.69
C GLN A 402 -15.78 1.97 -19.31
N GLU A 403 -16.84 1.25 -18.90
CA GLU A 403 -17.46 1.44 -17.60
C GLU A 403 -16.50 1.07 -16.46
N LYS A 404 -15.71 -0.01 -16.61
CA LYS A 404 -14.64 -0.37 -15.68
C LYS A 404 -13.59 0.74 -15.58
N GLU A 405 -13.08 1.21 -16.71
CA GLU A 405 -12.08 2.30 -16.73
C GLU A 405 -12.62 3.57 -16.05
N ASP A 406 -13.87 3.96 -16.37
CA ASP A 406 -14.56 5.09 -15.75
C ASP A 406 -14.68 4.91 -14.22
N MET A 407 -15.03 3.71 -13.76
CA MET A 407 -15.16 3.38 -12.33
C MET A 407 -13.82 3.44 -11.60
N LEU A 408 -12.76 2.90 -12.20
CA LEU A 408 -11.41 2.96 -11.64
C LEU A 408 -10.92 4.41 -11.56
N LYS A 409 -11.20 5.20 -12.59
CA LYS A 409 -10.82 6.62 -12.64
C LYS A 409 -11.57 7.44 -11.59
N TRP A 410 -12.85 7.14 -11.39
CA TRP A 410 -13.65 7.68 -10.29
C TRP A 410 -13.07 7.30 -8.91
N ALA A 411 -12.78 6.01 -8.70
CA ALA A 411 -12.30 5.51 -7.41
C ALA A 411 -10.95 6.13 -7.02
N TYR A 412 -10.04 6.27 -8.00
CA TYR A 412 -8.78 6.99 -7.83
C TYR A 412 -8.96 8.44 -7.40
N ALA A 413 -9.84 9.17 -8.07
CA ALA A 413 -10.11 10.57 -7.73
C ALA A 413 -10.77 10.74 -6.35
N GLU A 414 -11.70 9.85 -5.98
CA GLU A 414 -12.30 9.88 -4.65
C GLU A 414 -11.28 9.53 -3.55
N ALA A 415 -10.38 8.58 -3.80
CA ALA A 415 -9.30 8.25 -2.87
C ALA A 415 -8.35 9.45 -2.66
N ASP A 416 -7.92 10.11 -3.74
CA ASP A 416 -7.11 11.33 -3.69
C ASP A 416 -7.80 12.44 -2.88
N LEU A 417 -9.09 12.66 -3.11
CA LEU A 417 -9.87 13.67 -2.38
C LEU A 417 -9.96 13.35 -0.88
N LEU A 418 -10.19 12.08 -0.50
CA LEU A 418 -10.25 11.66 0.90
C LEU A 418 -8.90 11.87 1.60
N LEU A 419 -7.82 11.44 0.97
CA LEU A 419 -6.47 11.55 1.52
C LEU A 419 -6.03 13.01 1.67
N ARG A 420 -6.32 13.87 0.68
CA ARG A 420 -6.01 15.31 0.76
C ARG A 420 -6.78 16.02 1.86
N ARG A 421 -8.05 15.67 2.08
CA ARG A 421 -8.88 16.25 3.15
C ARG A 421 -8.35 15.93 4.54
N GLN A 422 -7.70 14.77 4.70
CA GLN A 422 -7.27 14.23 5.99
C GLN A 422 -5.75 14.04 6.06
N ARG A 423 -5.01 14.86 5.29
CA ARG A 423 -3.56 14.74 5.11
C ARG A 423 -2.79 14.75 6.42
N THR A 424 -3.23 15.52 7.41
CA THR A 424 -2.59 15.59 8.73
C THR A 424 -2.62 14.23 9.44
N VAL A 425 -3.78 13.59 9.46
CA VAL A 425 -3.97 12.27 10.10
C VAL A 425 -3.17 11.20 9.36
N VAL A 426 -3.21 11.21 8.02
CA VAL A 426 -2.47 10.23 7.22
C VAL A 426 -0.95 10.39 7.37
N THR A 427 -0.46 11.64 7.48
CA THR A 427 0.96 11.91 7.74
C THR A 427 1.36 11.40 9.12
N GLU A 428 0.53 11.60 10.13
CA GLU A 428 0.78 11.07 11.48
C GLU A 428 0.86 9.54 11.51
N ILE A 429 -0.06 8.85 10.81
CA ILE A 429 0.00 7.38 10.67
C ILE A 429 1.29 6.97 9.96
N THR A 430 1.68 7.69 8.90
CA THR A 430 2.92 7.43 8.16
C THR A 430 4.13 7.53 9.07
N GLU A 431 4.24 8.58 9.89
CA GLU A 431 5.34 8.77 10.84
C GLU A 431 5.37 7.66 11.90
N ARG A 432 4.20 7.24 12.40
CA ARG A 432 4.07 6.11 13.33
C ARG A 432 4.57 4.82 12.69
N LEU A 433 4.11 4.48 11.48
CA LEU A 433 4.57 3.29 10.75
C LEU A 433 6.07 3.32 10.46
N ALA A 434 6.60 4.48 10.04
CA ALA A 434 8.02 4.66 9.75
C ALA A 434 8.93 4.48 10.99
N SER A 435 8.39 4.64 12.19
CA SER A 435 9.13 4.34 13.44
C SER A 435 9.44 2.84 13.61
N GLY A 436 8.71 1.96 12.90
CA GLY A 436 8.86 0.51 12.94
C GLY A 436 8.31 -0.17 14.20
N ALA A 437 7.74 0.59 15.13
CA ALA A 437 7.14 0.07 16.37
C ALA A 437 5.60 0.16 16.39
N ALA A 438 5.00 0.83 15.41
CA ALA A 438 3.56 1.07 15.42
C ALA A 438 2.76 -0.20 15.14
N THR A 439 1.71 -0.38 15.93
CA THR A 439 0.72 -1.44 15.76
C THR A 439 -0.52 -0.95 15.00
N VAL A 440 -1.47 -1.85 14.74
CA VAL A 440 -2.75 -1.48 14.13
C VAL A 440 -3.55 -0.58 15.08
N GLY A 441 -3.50 -0.89 16.38
CA GLY A 441 -4.06 -0.09 17.46
C GLY A 441 -3.49 1.32 17.50
N ASP A 442 -2.17 1.48 17.33
CA ASP A 442 -1.54 2.81 17.21
C ASP A 442 -2.08 3.62 16.03
N CYS A 443 -2.35 2.96 14.90
CA CYS A 443 -2.92 3.62 13.74
C CYS A 443 -4.38 4.03 13.99
N VAL A 444 -5.18 3.17 14.62
CA VAL A 444 -6.55 3.52 15.05
C VAL A 444 -6.55 4.68 16.03
N ALA A 445 -5.64 4.68 17.01
CA ALA A 445 -5.52 5.76 17.98
C ALA A 445 -5.19 7.11 17.32
N ALA A 446 -4.36 7.11 16.27
CA ALA A 446 -4.08 8.32 15.49
C ALA A 446 -5.36 8.85 14.83
N ILE A 447 -6.16 7.98 14.21
CA ILE A 447 -7.40 8.37 13.53
C ILE A 447 -8.43 8.91 14.53
N GLU A 448 -8.57 8.26 15.69
CA GLU A 448 -9.52 8.66 16.73
C GLU A 448 -9.07 9.88 17.56
N ASN A 449 -7.84 10.38 17.34
CA ASN A 449 -7.21 11.49 18.07
C ASN A 449 -7.02 11.21 19.58
N TYR A 450 -6.48 10.04 19.92
CA TYR A 450 -6.18 9.62 21.30
C TYR A 450 -4.77 9.94 21.78
#